data_AF-A0A841F4B3-F1
#
_entry.id   AF-A0A841F4B3-F1
#
_cell.length_a   1.000
_cell.length_b   1.000
_cell.length_c   1.000
_cell.angle_alpha   90.00
_cell.angle_beta   90.00
_cell.angle_gamma   90.00
#
_symmetry.space_group_name_H-M   'P 1'
#
loop_
_entity.id
_entity.type
_entity.pdbx_description
1 polymer ?
#
loop_
_entity_poly.entity_id
_entity_poly.type
_entity_poly.pdbx_seq_one_letter_code
_entity_poly.pdbx_strand_id
1 'polypeptide(L)'
;MLDWLCRIFLYPAPAIKFSTEEAQAYEKLALNATEDGLIEYDLPYAKFRYLTYVSLKGLYVFHGSNHTGIRIFEPREQTLYNGQWTKAVFAASDPHWPMFYAIFNRSRLKGSFRNGCIRGRKQNYHFYSLNQSTISNGPWTEGMVYFLPRESFTAPKPRGISFDEWLCHEPVAPIAKLKVCQDDCYYHNKIAVHNDGESLIKTWLLYKTRTTPRRTQGGNSDE
;
A
#
# COMPACT_ATOMS: atom_id res chain seq x y z
N MET A 1 11.53 -5.30 -21.19
CA MET A 1 12.71 -4.87 -20.42
C MET A 1 12.33 -4.38 -19.02
N LEU A 2 11.44 -3.38 -18.88
CA LEU A 2 11.01 -2.85 -17.57
C LEU A 2 10.48 -3.92 -16.60
N ASP A 3 9.48 -4.72 -16.98
CA ASP A 3 8.93 -5.79 -16.10
C ASP A 3 10.01 -6.77 -15.63
N TRP A 4 10.96 -7.12 -16.50
CA TRP A 4 12.05 -8.02 -16.17
C TRP A 4 13.01 -7.39 -15.15
N LEU A 5 13.41 -6.13 -15.35
CA LEU A 5 14.23 -5.38 -14.40
C LEU A 5 13.52 -5.20 -13.04
N CYS A 6 12.25 -4.79 -13.06
CA CYS A 6 11.44 -4.67 -11.85
C CYS A 6 11.30 -6.01 -11.13
N ARG A 7 11.15 -7.12 -11.85
CA ARG A 7 11.09 -8.46 -11.25
C ARG A 7 12.42 -8.89 -10.64
N ILE A 8 13.56 -8.47 -11.18
CA ILE A 8 14.87 -8.73 -10.58
C ILE A 8 15.00 -7.95 -9.28
N PHE A 9 14.81 -6.63 -9.33
CA PHE A 9 15.17 -5.74 -8.24
C PHE A 9 14.05 -5.53 -7.21
N LEU A 10 12.78 -5.66 -7.58
CA LEU A 10 11.60 -5.33 -6.78
C LEU A 10 10.67 -6.53 -6.59
N TYR A 11 9.71 -6.42 -5.68
CA TYR A 11 8.74 -7.49 -5.44
C TYR A 11 7.47 -7.27 -6.25
N PRO A 12 6.98 -8.28 -6.99
CA PRO A 12 5.66 -8.17 -7.61
C PRO A 12 4.55 -8.03 -6.56
N ALA A 13 3.41 -7.46 -6.96
CA ALA A 13 2.13 -7.60 -6.27
C ALA A 13 1.83 -9.09 -5.99
N PRO A 14 1.24 -9.44 -4.83
CA PRO A 14 1.00 -10.83 -4.48
C PRO A 14 0.03 -11.49 -5.48
N ALA A 15 0.41 -12.67 -5.98
CA ALA A 15 -0.48 -13.49 -6.79
C ALA A 15 -1.40 -14.29 -5.87
N ILE A 16 -2.56 -13.73 -5.55
CA ILE A 16 -3.54 -14.33 -4.63
C ILE A 16 -4.62 -15.04 -5.42
N LYS A 17 -4.88 -16.29 -5.04
CA LYS A 17 -6.12 -17.01 -5.41
C LYS A 17 -7.06 -16.99 -4.21
N PHE A 18 -8.33 -16.73 -4.48
CA PHE A 18 -9.40 -16.71 -3.50
C PHE A 18 -10.26 -17.94 -3.69
N SER A 19 -10.60 -18.65 -2.61
CA SER A 19 -11.62 -19.70 -2.69
C SER A 19 -13.01 -19.06 -2.80
N THR A 20 -14.00 -19.85 -3.19
CA THR A 20 -15.39 -19.37 -3.27
C THR A 20 -15.89 -18.94 -1.88
N GLU A 21 -15.54 -19.69 -0.84
CA GLU A 21 -15.91 -19.41 0.55
C GLU A 21 -15.28 -18.10 1.04
N GLU A 22 -13.98 -17.91 0.76
CA GLU A 22 -13.27 -16.68 1.10
C GLU A 22 -13.87 -15.46 0.38
N ALA A 23 -14.14 -15.59 -0.92
CA ALA A 23 -14.77 -14.53 -1.70
C ALA A 23 -16.16 -14.17 -1.15
N GLN A 24 -17.00 -15.16 -0.84
CA GLN A 24 -18.31 -14.94 -0.23
C GLN A 24 -18.22 -14.28 1.15
N ALA A 25 -17.22 -14.63 1.96
CA ALA A 25 -16.97 -13.98 3.24
C ALA A 25 -16.63 -12.49 3.06
N TYR A 26 -15.81 -12.16 2.06
CA TYR A 26 -15.50 -10.76 1.74
C TYR A 26 -16.68 -9.98 1.20
N GLU A 27 -17.55 -10.58 0.39
CA GLU A 27 -18.78 -9.93 -0.05
C GLU A 27 -19.70 -9.59 1.12
N LYS A 28 -19.86 -10.52 2.08
CA LYS A 28 -20.64 -10.26 3.30
C LYS A 28 -20.01 -9.17 4.16
N LEU A 29 -18.69 -9.20 4.33
CA LEU A 29 -17.98 -8.19 5.11
C LEU A 29 -18.16 -6.78 4.53
N ALA A 30 -18.16 -6.64 3.20
CA ALA A 30 -18.34 -5.34 2.55
C ALA A 30 -19.72 -4.71 2.80
N LEU A 31 -20.74 -5.53 3.12
CA LEU A 31 -22.09 -5.08 3.46
C LEU A 31 -22.23 -4.67 4.94
N ASN A 32 -21.27 -5.03 5.79
CA ASN A 32 -21.31 -4.85 7.25
C ASN A 32 -20.52 -3.62 7.74
N ALA A 33 -20.25 -2.65 6.87
CA ALA A 33 -19.63 -1.40 7.34
C ALA A 33 -20.59 -0.65 8.28
N THR A 34 -20.05 -0.07 9.36
CA THR A 34 -20.81 0.79 10.28
C THR A 34 -21.32 2.06 9.57
N GLU A 35 -22.17 2.84 10.24
CA GLU A 35 -22.64 4.13 9.71
C GLU A 35 -21.49 5.11 9.39
N ASP A 36 -20.38 5.05 10.12
CA ASP A 36 -19.17 5.86 9.85
C ASP A 36 -18.19 5.21 8.87
N GLY A 37 -18.62 4.14 8.19
CA GLY A 37 -17.88 3.40 7.18
C GLY A 37 -16.77 2.51 7.73
N LEU A 38 -16.67 2.30 9.05
CA LEU A 38 -15.70 1.39 9.63
C LEU A 38 -16.07 -0.06 9.28
N ILE A 39 -15.12 -0.77 8.70
CA ILE A 39 -15.24 -2.22 8.46
C ILE A 39 -14.74 -2.94 9.70
N GLU A 40 -15.65 -3.55 10.46
CA GLU A 40 -15.32 -4.44 11.57
C GLU A 40 -14.82 -5.77 11.03
N TYR A 41 -13.49 -5.94 11.03
CA TYR A 41 -12.85 -7.10 10.42
C TYR A 41 -12.75 -8.27 11.41
N ASP A 42 -13.55 -9.30 11.22
CA ASP A 42 -13.65 -10.49 12.08
C ASP A 42 -13.30 -11.81 11.35
N LEU A 43 -12.86 -11.73 10.09
CA LEU A 43 -12.58 -12.91 9.28
C LEU A 43 -11.22 -13.57 9.65
N PRO A 44 -11.09 -14.89 9.47
CA PRO A 44 -9.84 -15.61 9.74
C PRO A 44 -8.74 -15.37 8.69
N TYR A 45 -9.02 -14.58 7.65
CA TYR A 45 -8.09 -14.28 6.57
C TYR A 45 -7.29 -13.01 6.89
N ALA A 46 -6.07 -12.92 6.36
CA ALA A 46 -5.27 -11.70 6.55
C ALA A 46 -5.89 -10.50 5.82
N LYS A 47 -5.94 -9.32 6.46
CA LYS A 47 -6.57 -8.11 5.88
C LYS A 47 -6.03 -7.70 4.53
N PHE A 48 -4.74 -7.92 4.25
CA PHE A 48 -4.21 -7.63 2.92
C PHE A 48 -4.90 -8.44 1.82
N ARG A 49 -5.36 -9.67 2.09
CA ARG A 49 -6.07 -10.50 1.12
C ARG A 49 -7.42 -9.89 0.78
N TYR A 50 -8.16 -9.46 1.80
CA TYR A 50 -9.43 -8.73 1.61
C TYR A 50 -9.23 -7.45 0.80
N LEU A 51 -8.24 -6.64 1.14
CA LEU A 51 -7.93 -5.42 0.40
C LEU A 51 -7.58 -5.71 -1.06
N THR A 52 -6.74 -6.72 -1.32
CA THR A 52 -6.45 -7.16 -2.69
C THR A 52 -7.74 -7.60 -3.40
N TYR A 53 -8.60 -8.40 -2.75
CA TYR A 53 -9.86 -8.86 -3.33
C TYR A 53 -10.75 -7.68 -3.75
N VAL A 54 -10.98 -6.73 -2.84
CA VAL A 54 -11.83 -5.55 -3.11
C VAL A 54 -11.22 -4.66 -4.19
N SER A 55 -9.89 -4.54 -4.26
CA SER A 55 -9.21 -3.76 -5.32
C SER A 55 -9.50 -4.30 -6.73
N LEU A 56 -9.70 -5.62 -6.87
CA LEU A 56 -9.96 -6.25 -8.17
C LEU A 56 -11.31 -5.85 -8.77
N LYS A 57 -12.25 -5.36 -7.94
CA LYS A 57 -13.55 -4.85 -8.41
C LYS A 57 -13.43 -3.54 -9.19
N GLY A 58 -12.33 -2.80 -9.01
CA GLY A 58 -12.08 -1.56 -9.73
C GLY A 58 -13.02 -0.41 -9.35
N LEU A 59 -13.73 -0.49 -8.23
CA LEU A 59 -14.66 0.54 -7.75
C LEU A 59 -13.96 1.58 -6.84
N TYR A 60 -12.80 1.23 -6.29
CA TYR A 60 -12.13 2.02 -5.26
C TYR A 60 -10.70 2.38 -5.65
N VAL A 61 -10.25 3.48 -5.06
CA VAL A 61 -8.83 3.74 -4.80
C VAL A 61 -8.64 3.89 -3.31
N PHE A 62 -7.42 3.66 -2.84
CA PHE A 62 -7.10 3.51 -1.43
C PHE A 62 -6.18 4.63 -0.96
N HIS A 63 -6.40 5.10 0.26
CA HIS A 63 -5.53 6.06 0.94
C HIS A 63 -5.14 5.54 2.33
N GLY A 64 -3.86 5.64 2.68
CA GLY A 64 -3.34 5.16 3.96
C GLY A 64 -2.95 6.33 4.85
N SER A 65 -3.42 6.32 6.10
CA SER A 65 -3.12 7.40 7.04
C SER A 65 -3.04 6.89 8.48
N ASN A 66 -2.17 7.52 9.28
CA ASN A 66 -2.16 7.32 10.73
C ASN A 66 -3.34 8.07 11.42
N HIS A 67 -3.98 9.03 10.73
CA HIS A 67 -5.17 9.71 11.24
C HIS A 67 -6.40 8.85 10.97
N THR A 68 -7.09 8.42 12.02
CA THR A 68 -8.15 7.40 11.95
C THR A 68 -9.58 7.95 11.80
N GLY A 69 -9.75 9.25 12.04
CA GLY A 69 -11.05 9.93 12.01
C GLY A 69 -11.28 10.83 10.80
N ILE A 70 -10.61 10.59 9.66
CA ILE A 70 -10.78 11.44 8.48
C ILE A 70 -12.18 11.22 7.90
N ARG A 71 -12.99 12.29 7.88
CA ARG A 71 -14.32 12.31 7.25
C ARG A 71 -14.29 12.86 5.83
N ILE A 72 -13.38 13.79 5.56
CA ILE A 72 -13.18 14.40 4.25
C ILE A 72 -11.67 14.54 4.03
N PHE A 73 -11.20 14.08 2.89
CA PHE A 73 -9.85 14.33 2.42
C PHE A 73 -9.82 15.65 1.64
N GLU A 74 -9.01 16.58 2.12
CA GLU A 74 -8.79 17.86 1.44
C GLU A 74 -7.56 17.79 0.53
N PRO A 75 -7.62 18.34 -0.69
CA PRO A 75 -6.45 18.49 -1.56
C PRO A 75 -5.32 19.26 -0.87
N ARG A 76 -4.12 18.68 -0.87
CA ARG A 76 -2.92 19.30 -0.27
C ARG A 76 -1.83 19.48 -1.31
N GLU A 77 -1.03 20.53 -1.13
CA GLU A 77 0.15 20.76 -1.95
C GLU A 77 1.20 19.68 -1.69
N GLN A 78 1.64 19.05 -2.78
CA GLN A 78 2.71 18.08 -2.76
C GLN A 78 3.29 17.90 -4.17
N THR A 79 4.33 17.09 -4.30
CA THR A 79 4.94 16.75 -5.58
C THR A 79 4.42 15.40 -6.08
N LEU A 80 4.13 15.31 -7.37
CA LEU A 80 4.01 14.04 -8.09
C LEU A 80 5.33 13.26 -8.02
N TYR A 81 5.30 11.96 -8.38
CA TYR A 81 6.51 11.13 -8.43
C TYR A 81 7.64 11.69 -9.32
N ASN A 82 7.31 12.56 -10.29
CA ASN A 82 8.25 13.21 -11.19
C ASN A 82 8.78 14.57 -10.68
N GLY A 83 8.40 14.98 -9.47
CA GLY A 83 8.81 16.24 -8.83
C GLY A 83 7.96 17.46 -9.19
N GLN A 84 6.95 17.34 -10.06
CA GLN A 84 6.05 18.45 -10.39
C GLN A 84 5.08 18.73 -9.23
N TRP A 85 4.92 20.00 -8.86
CA TRP A 85 3.97 20.43 -7.85
C TRP A 85 2.52 20.24 -8.31
N THR A 86 1.67 19.84 -7.37
CA THR A 86 0.23 19.73 -7.54
C THR A 86 -0.49 19.91 -6.21
N LYS A 87 -1.78 20.23 -6.25
CA LYS A 87 -2.67 20.25 -5.09
C LYS A 87 -3.75 19.19 -5.29
N ALA A 88 -3.65 18.07 -4.58
CA ALA A 88 -4.58 16.95 -4.76
C ALA A 88 -4.62 16.05 -3.52
N VAL A 89 -5.70 15.28 -3.39
CA VAL A 89 -5.76 14.06 -2.60
C VAL A 89 -5.13 12.94 -3.42
N PHE A 90 -4.16 12.24 -2.84
CA PHE A 90 -3.46 11.14 -3.50
C PHE A 90 -4.01 9.81 -3.02
N ALA A 91 -4.16 8.86 -3.92
CA ALA A 91 -4.57 7.50 -3.64
C ALA A 91 -3.83 6.52 -4.56
N ALA A 92 -4.01 5.23 -4.32
CA ALA A 92 -3.53 4.16 -5.20
C ALA A 92 -4.63 3.15 -5.47
N SER A 93 -4.64 2.51 -6.63
CA SER A 93 -5.55 1.38 -6.88
C SER A 93 -5.06 0.08 -6.28
N ASP A 94 -3.75 -0.06 -6.09
CA ASP A 94 -3.12 -1.15 -5.36
C ASP A 94 -3.08 -0.84 -3.86
N PRO A 95 -3.82 -1.58 -3.02
CA PRO A 95 -3.99 -1.24 -1.61
C PRO A 95 -2.73 -1.47 -0.78
N HIS A 96 -1.75 -2.24 -1.27
CA HIS A 96 -0.53 -2.50 -0.52
C HIS A 96 0.34 -1.25 -0.38
N TRP A 97 0.24 -0.30 -1.32
CA TRP A 97 0.99 0.94 -1.23
C TRP A 97 0.44 1.88 -0.15
N PRO A 98 -0.87 2.16 -0.10
CA PRO A 98 -1.53 2.83 1.03
C PRO A 98 -1.36 2.11 2.36
N MET A 99 -1.40 0.77 2.39
CA MET A 99 -1.14 0.00 3.62
C MET A 99 0.17 0.42 4.30
N PHE A 100 1.25 0.60 3.52
CA PHE A 100 2.53 1.08 4.06
C PHE A 100 2.41 2.46 4.71
N TYR A 101 1.70 3.41 4.09
CA TYR A 101 1.48 4.74 4.67
C TYR A 101 0.58 4.71 5.92
N ALA A 102 -0.36 3.78 5.99
CA ALA A 102 -1.22 3.61 7.16
C ALA A 102 -0.43 3.14 8.39
N ILE A 103 0.53 2.23 8.21
CA ILE A 103 1.30 1.63 9.32
C ILE A 103 2.62 2.37 9.61
N PHE A 104 3.12 3.18 8.67
CA PHE A 104 4.36 3.93 8.84
C PHE A 104 4.08 5.23 9.58
N ASN A 105 4.56 5.34 10.82
CA ASN A 105 4.46 6.53 11.63
C ASN A 105 5.46 7.59 11.17
N ARG A 106 5.00 8.52 10.33
CA ARG A 106 5.87 9.57 9.77
C ARG A 106 6.40 10.55 10.82
N SER A 107 5.80 10.67 12.01
CA SER A 107 6.38 11.47 13.11
C SER A 107 7.67 10.87 13.66
N ARG A 108 7.93 9.58 13.38
CA ARG A 108 9.16 8.87 13.75
C ARG A 108 10.21 8.86 12.63
N LEU A 109 9.92 9.43 11.46
CA LEU A 109 10.87 9.51 10.36
C LEU A 109 12.11 10.33 10.76
N LYS A 110 13.29 9.76 10.57
CA LYS A 110 14.58 10.46 10.69
C LYS A 110 15.30 10.33 9.36
N GLY A 111 15.48 11.43 8.62
CA GLY A 111 16.12 11.40 7.31
C GLY A 111 15.16 10.97 6.18
N SER A 112 15.56 9.99 5.37
CA SER A 112 14.82 9.61 4.15
C SER A 112 14.12 8.26 4.25
N PHE A 113 13.02 8.13 3.53
CA PHE A 113 12.36 6.87 3.22
C PHE A 113 12.09 6.79 1.72
N ARG A 114 12.02 5.57 1.19
CA ARG A 114 11.84 5.30 -0.25
C ARG A 114 10.76 4.26 -0.39
N ASN A 115 9.79 4.52 -1.25
CA ASN A 115 8.71 3.57 -1.48
C ASN A 115 8.13 3.78 -2.87
N GLY A 116 7.39 2.79 -3.34
CA GLY A 116 6.66 2.92 -4.58
C GLY A 116 5.90 1.67 -4.99
N CYS A 117 4.84 1.90 -5.76
CA CYS A 117 4.13 0.90 -6.54
C CYS A 117 4.28 1.25 -8.02
N ILE A 118 5.16 0.55 -8.72
CA ILE A 118 5.43 0.74 -10.14
C ILE A 118 4.47 -0.12 -10.95
N ARG A 119 3.73 0.50 -11.87
CA ARG A 119 2.85 -0.19 -12.81
C ARG A 119 3.69 -0.93 -13.85
N GLY A 120 3.59 -2.27 -13.83
CA GLY A 120 4.10 -3.12 -14.91
C GLY A 120 3.04 -3.38 -15.98
N ARG A 121 3.39 -4.17 -17.00
CA ARG A 121 2.43 -4.53 -18.06
C ARG A 121 1.39 -5.54 -17.59
N LYS A 122 1.80 -6.44 -16.69
CA LYS A 122 0.96 -7.57 -16.21
C LYS A 122 0.63 -7.47 -14.72
N GLN A 123 1.45 -6.76 -13.95
CA GLN A 123 1.32 -6.66 -12.51
C GLN A 123 2.10 -5.45 -12.00
N ASN A 124 1.75 -4.99 -10.80
CA ASN A 124 2.50 -3.95 -10.11
C ASN A 124 3.75 -4.52 -9.42
N TYR A 125 4.72 -3.65 -9.16
CA TYR A 125 5.95 -3.95 -8.44
C TYR A 125 6.18 -2.97 -7.31
N HIS A 126 6.53 -3.49 -6.14
CA HIS A 126 6.63 -2.73 -4.91
C HIS A 126 8.05 -2.70 -4.38
N PHE A 127 8.42 -1.56 -3.81
CA PHE A 127 9.59 -1.41 -2.97
C PHE A 127 9.29 -0.53 -1.76
N TYR A 128 9.91 -0.85 -0.62
CA TYR A 128 9.79 -0.10 0.62
C TYR A 128 11.13 -0.13 1.34
N SER A 129 11.69 1.03 1.64
CA SER A 129 12.94 1.11 2.37
C SER A 129 12.98 2.31 3.31
N LEU A 130 13.33 2.02 4.55
CA LEU A 130 13.59 3.01 5.59
C LEU A 130 15.10 3.05 5.85
N ASN A 131 15.64 4.17 6.31
CA ASN A 131 17.03 4.19 6.76
C ASN A 131 17.17 3.62 8.18
N GLN A 132 18.40 3.30 8.58
CA GLN A 132 18.68 2.72 9.90
C GLN A 132 18.18 3.61 11.05
N SER A 133 18.34 4.93 10.90
CA SER A 133 17.91 5.93 11.88
C SER A 133 16.40 5.91 12.12
N THR A 134 15.60 5.71 11.06
CA THR A 134 14.13 5.60 11.18
C THR A 134 13.71 4.27 11.78
N ILE A 135 14.32 3.15 11.37
CA ILE A 135 14.02 1.82 11.94
C ILE A 135 14.28 1.79 13.45
N SER A 136 15.40 2.36 13.88
CA SER A 136 15.78 2.41 15.29
C SER A 136 14.87 3.32 16.14
N ASN A 137 14.00 4.11 15.50
CA ASN A 137 13.06 5.01 16.17
C ASN A 137 11.64 4.41 16.31
N GLY A 138 11.48 3.10 16.06
CA GLY A 138 10.19 2.40 16.18
C GLY A 138 9.10 3.01 15.28
N PRO A 139 9.24 2.94 13.95
CA PRO A 139 8.44 3.73 13.02
C PRO A 139 7.07 3.13 12.72
N TRP A 140 6.57 2.21 13.53
CA TRP A 140 5.34 1.47 13.27
C TRP A 140 4.20 1.98 14.14
N THR A 141 2.99 1.97 13.58
CA THR A 141 1.76 2.34 14.26
C THR A 141 0.59 1.53 13.70
N GLU A 142 -0.52 1.52 14.42
CA GLU A 142 -1.81 1.25 13.80
C GLU A 142 -2.25 2.47 12.98
N GLY A 143 -3.06 2.23 11.94
CA GLY A 143 -3.64 3.27 11.12
C GLY A 143 -4.89 2.80 10.39
N MET A 144 -5.29 3.56 9.38
CA MET A 144 -6.46 3.27 8.56
C MET A 144 -6.08 3.23 7.08
N VAL A 145 -6.63 2.23 6.38
CA VAL A 145 -6.77 2.24 4.93
C VAL A 145 -8.19 2.68 4.60
N TYR A 146 -8.32 3.80 3.91
CA TYR A 146 -9.58 4.38 3.46
C TYR A 146 -9.87 3.96 2.03
N PHE A 147 -11.14 3.69 1.75
CA PHE A 147 -11.69 3.34 0.45
C PHE A 147 -12.36 4.59 -0.11
N LEU A 148 -11.88 5.08 -1.24
CA LEU A 148 -12.33 6.32 -1.87
C LEU A 148 -13.00 6.00 -3.21
N PRO A 149 -14.04 6.77 -3.61
CA PRO A 149 -14.75 6.56 -4.87
C PRO A 149 -13.77 6.74 -6.04
N ARG A 150 -13.57 5.69 -6.85
CA ARG A 150 -12.59 5.76 -7.95
C ARG A 150 -12.98 6.81 -8.99
N GLU A 151 -14.27 7.03 -9.25
CA GLU A 151 -14.71 8.01 -10.25
C GLU A 151 -14.28 9.45 -9.96
N SER A 152 -13.98 9.78 -8.70
CA SER A 152 -13.47 11.10 -8.31
C SER A 152 -11.98 11.29 -8.61
N PHE A 153 -11.28 10.25 -9.06
CA PHE A 153 -9.84 10.26 -9.24
C PHE A 153 -9.43 10.05 -10.70
N THR A 154 -8.32 10.68 -11.07
CA THR A 154 -7.67 10.47 -12.37
C THR A 154 -6.25 9.95 -12.18
N ALA A 155 -5.85 9.01 -13.03
CA ALA A 155 -4.48 8.55 -13.08
C ALA A 155 -3.64 9.48 -14.00
N PRO A 156 -2.46 9.95 -13.56
CA PRO A 156 -1.58 10.73 -14.43
C PRO A 156 -1.22 9.96 -15.70
N LYS A 157 -1.12 10.67 -16.83
CA LYS A 157 -0.64 10.06 -18.08
C LYS A 157 0.82 9.62 -17.91
N PRO A 158 1.15 8.33 -18.16
CA PRO A 158 2.49 7.83 -17.93
C PRO A 158 3.49 8.45 -18.92
N ARG A 159 4.64 8.91 -18.41
CA ARG A 159 5.82 9.28 -19.20
C ARG A 159 7.02 8.47 -18.67
N GLY A 160 7.24 7.28 -19.23
CA GLY A 160 8.28 6.36 -18.76
C GLY A 160 7.79 5.44 -17.63
N ILE A 161 8.52 5.40 -16.51
CA ILE A 161 8.12 4.60 -15.33
C ILE A 161 6.87 5.23 -14.73
N SER A 162 5.78 4.49 -14.67
CA SER A 162 4.51 4.94 -14.08
C SER A 162 4.36 4.36 -12.69
N PHE A 163 4.03 5.22 -11.73
CA PHE A 163 3.60 4.79 -10.40
C PHE A 163 2.08 4.62 -10.37
N ASP A 164 1.58 3.81 -9.43
CA ASP A 164 0.14 3.62 -9.22
C ASP A 164 -0.49 4.77 -8.45
N GLU A 165 -0.30 5.97 -8.97
CA GLU A 165 -0.76 7.22 -8.38
C GLU A 165 -2.10 7.62 -9.01
N TRP A 166 -3.02 8.06 -8.15
CA TRP A 166 -4.34 8.56 -8.49
C TRP A 166 -4.56 9.90 -7.78
N LEU A 167 -5.12 10.87 -8.49
CA LEU A 167 -5.26 12.24 -8.02
C LEU A 167 -6.73 12.69 -8.04
N CYS A 168 -7.19 13.29 -6.95
CA CYS A 168 -8.44 14.04 -6.89
C CYS A 168 -8.15 15.49 -6.49
N HIS A 169 -8.61 16.45 -7.28
CA HIS A 169 -8.39 17.88 -7.04
C HIS A 169 -9.47 18.54 -6.19
N GLU A 170 -10.51 17.79 -5.83
CA GLU A 170 -11.63 18.23 -5.03
C GLU A 170 -11.65 17.51 -3.66
N PRO A 171 -12.35 18.06 -2.65
CA PRO A 171 -12.59 17.34 -1.41
C PRO A 171 -13.35 16.03 -1.65
N VAL A 172 -12.95 14.96 -0.97
CA VAL A 172 -13.56 13.63 -1.16
C VAL A 172 -13.75 12.90 0.16
N ALA A 173 -14.95 12.37 0.38
CA ALA A 173 -15.27 11.54 1.54
C ALA A 173 -14.90 10.07 1.27
N PRO A 174 -14.36 9.34 2.27
CA PRO A 174 -14.21 7.90 2.17
C PRO A 174 -15.57 7.21 2.23
N ILE A 175 -15.72 6.15 1.43
CA ILE A 175 -16.89 5.25 1.45
C ILE A 175 -16.79 4.29 2.63
N ALA A 176 -15.57 3.83 2.92
CA ALA A 176 -15.28 2.94 4.02
C ALA A 176 -13.84 3.12 4.52
N LYS A 177 -13.52 2.53 5.67
CA LYS A 177 -12.18 2.49 6.24
C LYS A 177 -11.94 1.17 6.98
N LEU A 178 -10.71 0.68 6.93
CA LEU A 178 -10.27 -0.53 7.58
C LEU A 178 -9.08 -0.23 8.48
N LYS A 179 -9.19 -0.59 9.76
CA LYS A 179 -8.08 -0.49 10.72
C LYS A 179 -7.02 -1.53 10.39
N VAL A 180 -5.76 -1.11 10.34
CA VAL A 180 -4.62 -1.97 9.99
C VAL A 180 -3.44 -1.77 10.93
N CYS A 181 -2.61 -2.80 11.11
CA CYS A 181 -1.33 -2.74 11.80
C CYS A 181 -0.21 -3.39 10.97
N GLN A 182 1.02 -3.41 11.49
CA GLN A 182 2.17 -3.96 10.78
C GLN A 182 2.00 -5.44 10.36
N ASP A 183 1.29 -6.24 11.15
CA ASP A 183 1.08 -7.67 10.89
C ASP A 183 0.11 -7.92 9.73
N ASP A 184 -0.75 -6.94 9.44
CA ASP A 184 -1.65 -6.95 8.30
C ASP A 184 -0.92 -6.69 6.97
N CYS A 185 0.31 -6.15 7.00
CA CYS A 185 1.02 -5.71 5.82
C CYS A 185 1.83 -6.82 5.16
N TYR A 186 1.41 -7.27 3.97
CA TYR A 186 2.09 -8.28 3.16
C TYR A 186 3.59 -7.98 2.91
N TYR A 187 3.95 -6.70 2.83
CA TYR A 187 5.32 -6.26 2.56
C TYR A 187 6.11 -5.92 3.81
N HIS A 188 5.59 -6.09 5.03
CA HIS A 188 6.28 -5.68 6.26
C HIS A 188 7.68 -6.31 6.38
N ASN A 189 7.79 -7.62 6.13
CA ASN A 189 9.08 -8.32 6.12
C ASN A 189 9.94 -8.07 4.85
N LYS A 190 9.40 -7.33 3.89
CA LYS A 190 10.07 -6.89 2.66
C LYS A 190 10.45 -5.42 2.72
N ILE A 191 10.42 -4.80 3.91
CA ILE A 191 10.95 -3.45 4.11
C ILE A 191 12.46 -3.57 4.30
N ALA A 192 13.22 -2.99 3.38
CA ALA A 192 14.69 -3.00 3.42
C ALA A 192 15.24 -1.82 4.23
N VAL A 193 16.45 -1.98 4.76
CA VAL A 193 17.18 -0.88 5.42
C VAL A 193 18.26 -0.32 4.49
N HIS A 194 18.16 0.95 4.11
CA HIS A 194 19.18 1.64 3.30
C HIS A 194 20.07 2.54 4.16
N ASN A 195 21.24 2.88 3.61
CA ASN A 195 22.16 3.81 4.26
C ASN A 195 21.73 5.26 4.02
N ASP A 196 22.01 6.13 4.99
CA ASP A 196 21.86 7.58 4.82
C ASP A 196 22.71 8.08 3.65
N GLY A 197 22.17 8.98 2.84
CA GLY A 197 22.83 9.53 1.64
C GLY A 197 22.93 8.57 0.44
N GLU A 198 22.41 7.34 0.52
CA GLU A 198 22.45 6.39 -0.61
C GLU A 198 21.64 6.90 -1.82
N SER A 199 22.03 6.61 -3.07
CA SER A 199 21.20 6.95 -4.24
C SER A 199 20.01 5.99 -4.42
N LEU A 200 18.91 6.45 -5.04
CA LEU A 200 17.73 5.60 -5.28
C LEU A 200 18.07 4.33 -6.07
N ILE A 201 18.94 4.46 -7.06
CA ILE A 201 19.42 3.35 -7.90
C ILE A 201 20.12 2.30 -7.03
N LYS A 202 21.03 2.70 -6.15
CA LYS A 202 21.72 1.76 -5.25
C LYS A 202 20.75 1.07 -4.30
N THR A 203 19.71 1.77 -3.83
CA THR A 203 18.66 1.14 -3.03
C THR A 203 17.91 0.07 -3.82
N TRP A 204 17.53 0.33 -5.06
CA TRP A 204 16.84 -0.69 -5.88
C TRP A 204 17.73 -1.90 -6.17
N LEU A 205 19.00 -1.68 -6.51
CA LEU A 205 19.95 -2.77 -6.78
C LEU A 205 20.14 -3.69 -5.57
N LEU A 206 20.15 -3.13 -4.37
CA LEU A 206 20.36 -3.86 -3.11
C LEU A 206 19.05 -4.19 -2.37
N TYR A 207 17.89 -3.89 -2.96
CA TYR A 207 16.62 -3.95 -2.22
C TYR A 207 16.35 -5.36 -1.69
N LYS A 208 16.32 -6.36 -2.58
CA LYS A 208 16.04 -7.75 -2.19
C LYS A 208 17.13 -8.43 -1.36
N THR A 209 18.38 -7.95 -1.45
CA THR A 209 19.46 -8.52 -0.62
C THR A 209 19.36 -8.02 0.83
N ARG A 210 18.59 -6.95 1.07
CA ARG A 210 18.38 -6.32 2.37
C ARG A 210 16.99 -6.60 2.97
N THR A 211 16.16 -7.39 2.31
CA THR A 211 14.87 -7.82 2.85
C THR A 211 15.01 -9.17 3.55
N THR A 212 14.27 -9.35 4.65
CA THR A 212 14.32 -10.60 5.41
C THR A 212 13.42 -11.63 4.73
N PRO A 213 13.92 -12.81 4.31
CA PRO A 213 13.05 -13.84 3.76
C PRO A 213 12.00 -14.27 4.79
N ARG A 214 10.74 -14.41 4.38
CA ARG A 214 9.76 -15.14 5.21
C ARG A 214 10.26 -16.59 5.27
N ARG A 215 10.50 -17.13 6.48
CA ARG A 215 10.33 -18.59 6.65
C ARG A 215 8.88 -18.85 6.26
N THR A 216 8.67 -19.56 5.15
CA THR A 216 7.36 -20.09 4.80
C THR A 216 6.87 -20.90 6.00
N GLN A 217 5.80 -20.46 6.66
CA GLN A 217 5.01 -21.39 7.47
C GLN A 217 4.46 -22.40 6.48
N GLY A 218 5.11 -23.57 6.43
CA GLY A 218 4.61 -24.71 5.68
C GLY A 218 3.33 -25.17 6.35
N GLY A 219 2.24 -25.15 5.59
CA GLY A 219 1.14 -26.05 5.87
C GLY A 219 1.62 -27.46 5.56
N ASN A 220 1.92 -28.22 6.60
CA ASN A 220 1.74 -29.66 6.59
C ASN A 220 0.62 -29.95 7.57
N SER A 221 -0.57 -30.15 7.03
CA SER A 221 -1.63 -30.92 7.67
C SER A 221 -1.88 -32.09 6.74
N ASP A 222 -1.06 -33.13 6.89
CA ASP A 222 -1.33 -34.49 6.47
C ASP A 222 -0.89 -35.37 7.64
N GLU A 223 -1.85 -35.66 8.52
CA GLU A 223 -2.10 -36.93 9.23
C GLU A 223 -3.37 -36.80 10.07
#